data_AF-A0A6G7X1L7-F1
#
_entry.id   AF-A0A6G7X1L7-F1
#
_cell.length_a   1.000
_cell.length_b   1.000
_cell.length_c   1.000
_cell.angle_alpha   90.00
_cell.angle_beta   90.00
_cell.angle_gamma   90.00
#
_symmetry.space_group_name_H-M   'P 1'
#
loop_
_entity.id
_entity.type
_entity.pdbx_description
1 polymer ?
#
loop_
_entity_poly.entity_id
_entity_poly.type
_entity_poly.pdbx_seq_one_letter_code
_entity_poly.pdbx_strand_id
1 'polypeptide(L)'
;MNKIIAILTKKGLLSNGIQEDADLNIFKLEENKVVGYEKVKIENKEQSYFFTLLRSKKISLLYMDTLANDLKNLIEKFGITIRFKDECEDDKFLNAFIFS
;
A
#
# COMPACT_ATOMS: atom_id res chain seq x y z
N MET A 1 -0.27 -18.81 5.47
CA MET A 1 -0.09 -17.57 6.27
C MET A 1 -0.91 -16.47 5.63
N ASN A 2 -1.85 -15.88 6.36
CA ASN A 2 -2.73 -14.86 5.81
C ASN A 2 -2.00 -13.52 5.82
N LYS A 3 -1.91 -12.87 4.65
CA LYS A 3 -1.27 -11.56 4.50
C LYS A 3 -2.27 -10.58 3.92
N ILE A 4 -2.20 -9.34 4.36
CA ILE A 4 -2.95 -8.25 3.74
C ILE A 4 -1.94 -7.26 3.18
N ILE A 5 -2.01 -7.06 1.87
CA ILE A 5 -1.10 -6.20 1.11
C ILE A 5 -1.90 -5.00 0.64
N ALA A 6 -1.30 -3.81 0.67
CA ALA A 6 -1.88 -2.62 0.10
C ALA A 6 -0.98 -2.04 -1.00
N ILE A 7 -1.57 -1.48 -2.05
CA ILE A 7 -0.90 -0.75 -3.12
C ILE A 7 -1.54 0.62 -3.20
N LEU A 8 -0.77 1.67 -2.88
CA LEU A 8 -1.24 3.05 -2.98
C LEU A 8 -0.99 3.57 -4.39
N THR A 9 -2.06 3.91 -5.09
CA THR A 9 -2.01 4.36 -6.47
C THR A 9 -2.68 5.71 -6.67
N LYS A 10 -2.28 6.45 -7.69
CA LYS A 10 -2.98 7.64 -8.18
C LYS A 10 -2.93 7.64 -9.69
N LYS A 11 -4.10 7.74 -10.34
CA LYS A 11 -4.25 7.67 -11.81
C LYS A 11 -3.60 6.41 -12.41
N GLY A 12 -3.70 5.26 -11.73
CA GLY A 12 -3.16 3.98 -12.20
C GLY A 12 -1.66 3.76 -11.98
N LEU A 13 -0.93 4.74 -11.43
CA LEU A 13 0.49 4.61 -11.08
C LEU A 13 0.67 4.57 -9.56
N LEU A 14 1.81 4.10 -9.07
CA LEU A 14 2.14 4.24 -7.64
C LEU A 14 2.08 5.69 -7.20
N SER A 15 1.52 5.94 -6.01
CA SER A 15 1.42 7.29 -5.46
C SER A 15 2.74 7.75 -4.85
N ASN A 16 3.09 9.00 -5.12
CA ASN A 16 4.15 9.74 -4.43
C ASN A 16 3.59 10.34 -3.14
N GLY A 17 3.84 9.70 -2.00
CA GLY A 17 3.27 10.10 -0.72
C GLY A 17 1.77 9.83 -0.60
N ILE A 18 1.20 10.31 0.51
CA ILE A 18 -0.24 10.27 0.78
C ILE A 18 -0.89 11.47 0.10
N GLN A 19 -1.72 11.23 -0.90
CA GLN A 19 -2.39 12.27 -1.66
C GLN A 19 -3.90 12.09 -1.60
N GLU A 20 -4.63 13.21 -1.59
CA GLU A 20 -6.06 13.20 -1.89
C GLU A 20 -6.30 12.61 -3.28
N ASP A 21 -7.41 11.89 -3.40
CA ASP A 21 -7.83 11.11 -4.58
C ASP A 21 -6.90 9.95 -4.96
N ALA A 22 -5.92 9.61 -4.12
CA ALA A 22 -5.23 8.34 -4.25
C ALA A 22 -6.18 7.18 -3.91
N ASP A 23 -5.92 6.02 -4.49
CA ASP A 23 -6.62 4.78 -4.25
C ASP A 23 -5.70 3.82 -3.49
N LEU A 24 -6.15 3.37 -2.32
CA LEU A 24 -5.53 2.30 -1.56
C LEU A 24 -6.18 0.97 -1.96
N ASN A 25 -5.45 0.18 -2.75
CA ASN A 25 -5.89 -1.13 -3.23
C ASN A 25 -5.41 -2.20 -2.25
N ILE A 26 -6.33 -2.88 -1.58
CA ILE A 26 -6.07 -3.83 -0.51
C ILE A 26 -6.36 -5.24 -1.01
N PHE A 27 -5.37 -6.12 -0.86
CA PHE A 27 -5.43 -7.52 -1.28
C PHE A 27 -5.28 -8.41 -0.06
N LYS A 28 -6.23 -9.34 0.11
CA LYS A 28 -6.12 -10.42 1.07
C LYS A 28 -5.52 -11.64 0.38
N LEU A 29 -4.39 -12.12 0.87
CA LEU A 29 -3.70 -13.29 0.37
C LEU A 29 -3.81 -14.45 1.37
N GLU A 30 -4.19 -15.61 0.87
CA GLU A 30 -4.13 -16.90 1.58
C GLU A 30 -3.30 -17.86 0.72
N GLU A 31 -2.27 -18.47 1.31
CA GLU A 31 -1.35 -19.38 0.58
C GLU A 31 -0.77 -18.77 -0.71
N ASN A 32 -0.45 -17.46 -0.67
CA ASN A 32 0.05 -16.67 -1.81
C ASN A 32 -0.94 -16.50 -2.98
N LYS A 33 -2.23 -16.79 -2.77
CA LYS A 33 -3.31 -16.53 -3.74
C LYS A 33 -4.17 -15.37 -3.24
N VAL A 34 -4.58 -14.50 -4.15
CA VAL A 34 -5.54 -13.44 -3.82
C VAL A 34 -6.92 -14.07 -3.60
N VAL A 35 -7.46 -13.87 -2.41
CA VAL A 35 -8.81 -14.35 -2.02
C VAL A 35 -9.79 -13.21 -1.77
N GLY A 36 -9.31 -11.97 -1.80
CA GLY A 36 -10.15 -10.79 -1.60
C GLY A 36 -9.46 -9.53 -2.09
N TYR A 37 -10.28 -8.59 -2.58
CA TYR A 37 -9.87 -7.28 -3.06
C TYR A 37 -10.81 -6.23 -2.50
N GLU A 38 -10.25 -5.14 -1.99
CA GLU A 38 -10.97 -3.95 -1.56
C GLU A 38 -10.25 -2.72 -2.08
N LYS A 39 -11.02 -1.72 -2.53
CA LYS A 39 -10.49 -0.43 -2.95
C LYS A 39 -11.01 0.66 -2.02
N VAL A 40 -10.11 1.42 -1.42
CA VAL A 40 -10.45 2.55 -0.54
C VAL A 40 -9.90 3.84 -1.14
N LYS A 41 -10.75 4.83 -1.37
CA LYS A 41 -10.32 6.15 -1.84
C LYS A 41 -9.79 6.96 -0.65
N ILE A 42 -8.66 7.63 -0.83
CA ILE A 42 -8.07 8.51 0.18
C ILE A 42 -8.77 9.88 0.10
N GLU A 43 -9.66 10.11 1.06
CA GLU A 43 -10.42 11.37 1.19
C GLU A 43 -9.70 12.41 2.05
N ASN A 44 -8.77 11.97 2.90
CA ASN A 44 -8.00 12.83 3.80
C ASN A 44 -6.52 12.49 3.71
N LYS A 45 -5.69 13.48 3.38
CA LYS A 45 -4.21 13.36 3.29
C LYS A 45 -3.50 13.43 4.64
N GLU A 46 -4.23 13.65 5.73
CA GLU A 46 -3.66 13.61 7.08
C GLU A 46 -3.02 12.26 7.35
N GLN A 47 -1.78 12.33 7.81
CA GLN A 47 -0.97 11.16 8.11
C GLN A 47 -1.66 10.26 9.13
N SER A 48 -2.21 10.85 10.20
CA SER A 48 -2.94 10.16 11.27
C SER A 48 -4.11 9.33 10.74
N TYR A 49 -4.86 9.87 9.79
CA TYR A 49 -5.96 9.17 9.13
C TYR A 49 -5.46 7.97 8.34
N PHE A 50 -4.42 8.16 7.52
CA PHE A 50 -3.83 7.07 6.73
C PHE A 50 -3.27 5.96 7.62
N PHE A 51 -2.58 6.30 8.71
CA PHE A 51 -2.11 5.31 9.70
C PHE A 51 -3.25 4.51 10.31
N THR A 52 -4.32 5.19 10.69
CA THR A 52 -5.51 4.55 11.28
C THR A 52 -6.13 3.59 10.28
N LEU A 53 -6.21 3.98 9.01
CA LEU A 53 -6.69 3.14 7.92
C LEU A 53 -5.82 1.88 7.77
N LEU A 54 -4.50 2.02 7.62
CA LEU A 54 -3.58 0.89 7.47
C LEU A 54 -3.68 -0.10 8.65
N ARG A 55 -3.77 0.43 9.88
CA ARG A 55 -3.87 -0.39 11.10
C ARG A 55 -5.20 -1.12 11.19
N SER A 56 -6.31 -0.42 10.93
CA SER A 56 -7.66 -1.00 10.99
C SER A 56 -7.83 -2.16 10.00
N LYS A 57 -7.21 -2.03 8.82
CA LYS A 57 -7.20 -3.04 7.75
C LYS A 57 -6.14 -4.13 7.95
N LYS A 58 -5.33 -4.04 9.01
CA LYS A 58 -4.25 -4.98 9.33
C LYS A 58 -3.28 -5.17 8.15
N ILE A 59 -2.97 -4.09 7.45
CA ILE A 59 -2.01 -4.11 6.33
C ILE A 59 -0.65 -4.55 6.86
N SER A 60 -0.01 -5.50 6.18
CA SER A 60 1.31 -6.03 6.52
C SER A 60 2.41 -5.57 5.56
N LEU A 61 2.02 -5.19 4.34
CA LEU A 61 2.92 -4.73 3.28
C LEU A 61 2.25 -3.60 2.50
N LEU A 62 2.95 -2.51 2.26
CA LEU A 62 2.48 -1.36 1.49
C LEU A 62 3.43 -1.08 0.32
N TYR A 63 2.89 -1.03 -0.89
CA TYR A 63 3.60 -0.58 -2.09
C TYR A 63 3.27 0.88 -2.40
N MET A 64 4.29 1.67 -2.69
CA MET A 64 4.16 3.09 -3.08
C MET A 64 5.38 3.58 -3.84
N ASP A 65 5.31 4.79 -4.43
CA ASP A 65 6.42 5.33 -5.23
C ASP A 65 7.50 5.89 -4.32
N THR A 66 7.15 6.91 -3.54
CA THR A 66 8.02 7.56 -2.56
C THR A 66 7.25 7.94 -1.30
N LEU A 67 7.96 8.10 -0.18
CA LEU A 67 7.40 8.57 1.08
C LEU A 67 8.42 9.39 1.87
N ALA A 68 7.96 10.39 2.61
CA ALA A 68 8.82 11.10 3.56
C ALA A 68 9.41 10.13 4.60
N ASN A 69 10.71 10.24 4.87
CA ASN A 69 11.45 9.32 5.76
C ASN A 69 10.85 9.21 7.16
N ASP A 70 10.41 10.32 7.74
CA ASP A 70 9.78 10.32 9.07
C ASP A 70 8.52 9.45 9.09
N LEU A 71 7.76 9.48 8.00
CA LEU A 71 6.54 8.71 7.85
C LEU A 71 6.83 7.23 7.61
N LYS A 72 7.84 6.92 6.79
CA LYS A 72 8.34 5.56 6.58
C LYS A 72 8.68 4.91 7.92
N ASN A 73 9.52 5.59 8.71
CA ASN A 73 9.94 5.10 10.02
C ASN A 73 8.76 4.84 10.96
N LEU A 74 7.71 5.66 10.88
CA LEU A 74 6.52 5.52 11.71
C LEU A 74 5.64 4.34 11.26
N ILE A 75 5.48 4.13 9.94
CA ILE A 75 4.76 2.96 9.37
C ILE A 75 5.49 1.66 9.73
N GLU A 76 6.81 1.62 9.57
CA GLU A 76 7.61 0.43 9.86
C GLU A 76 7.61 0.06 11.36
N LYS A 77 7.58 1.05 12.25
CA LYS A 77 7.40 0.82 13.71
C LYS A 77 6.09 0.11 14.06
N PHE A 78 5.08 0.18 13.20
CA PHE A 78 3.81 -0.55 13.38
C PHE A 78 3.83 -1.95 12.76
N GLY A 79 4.98 -2.43 12.28
CA GLY A 79 5.14 -3.75 11.70
C GLY A 79 4.65 -3.85 10.24
N ILE A 80 4.44 -2.71 9.57
CA ILE A 80 4.08 -2.65 8.17
C ILE A 80 5.35 -2.47 7.36
N THR A 81 5.66 -3.42 6.49
CA THR A 81 6.78 -3.28 5.56
C THR A 81 6.37 -2.35 4.43
N ILE A 82 7.22 -1.40 4.04
CA ILE A 82 7.01 -0.59 2.84
C ILE A 82 7.97 -1.08 1.76
N ARG A 83 7.47 -1.15 0.52
CA ARG A 83 8.30 -1.35 -0.67
C ARG A 83 8.11 -0.18 -1.63
N PHE A 84 9.21 0.43 -2.02
CA PHE A 84 9.22 1.51 -2.98
C PHE A 84 9.33 0.99 -4.42
N LYS A 85 8.93 1.82 -5.38
CA LYS A 85 8.97 1.47 -6.81
C LYS A 85 10.34 0.93 -7.23
N ASP A 86 11.41 1.59 -6.80
CA ASP A 86 12.80 1.25 -7.13
C ASP A 86 13.24 -0.11 -6.58
N GLU A 87 12.54 -0.64 -5.56
CA GLU A 87 12.81 -1.94 -4.95
C GLU A 87 11.95 -3.06 -5.56
N CYS A 88 11.07 -2.73 -6.52
CA CYS A 88 10.02 -3.62 -7.03
C CYS A 88 10.12 -3.96 -8.51
N GLU A 89 11.24 -3.67 -9.19
CA GLU A 89 11.40 -3.93 -10.63
C GLU A 89 11.08 -5.39 -11.00
N ASP A 90 11.45 -6.35 -10.15
CA ASP A 90 11.21 -7.79 -10.36
C ASP A 90 9.94 -8.33 -9.66
N ASP A 91 9.14 -7.47 -9.02
CA ASP A 91 7.96 -7.90 -8.27
C ASP A 91 6.80 -8.23 -9.21
N LYS A 92 6.66 -9.52 -9.55
CA LYS A 92 5.60 -10.03 -10.45
C LYS A 92 4.19 -9.66 -9.99
N PHE A 93 3.94 -9.55 -8.68
CA PHE A 93 2.62 -9.22 -8.17
C PHE A 93 2.29 -7.76 -8.45
N LEU A 94 3.23 -6.86 -8.13
CA LEU A 94 3.07 -5.44 -8.37
C LEU A 94 2.97 -5.13 -9.88
N ASN A 95 3.85 -5.75 -10.67
CA ASN A 95 3.89 -5.54 -12.12
C ASN A 95 2.59 -6.00 -12.80
N ALA A 96 2.02 -7.13 -12.38
CA ALA A 96 0.73 -7.60 -12.89
C ALA A 96 -0.44 -6.66 -12.53
N PHE A 97 -0.33 -5.91 -11.42
CA PHE A 97 -1.36 -4.97 -10.99
C PHE A 97 -1.26 -3.59 -11.67
N ILE A 98 -0.04 -3.04 -11.80
CA ILE A 98 0.18 -1.69 -12.35
C ILE A 98 0.19 -1.68 -13.88
N PHE A 99 0.75 -2.72 -14.51
CA PHE A 99 0.96 -2.77 -15.96
C PHE A 99 0.02 -3.76 -16.67
N SER A 100 -1.13 -4.10 -16.07
CA SER A 100 -2.21 -4.85 -16.75
C SER A 100 -2.88 -3.99 -17.83
#